data_AF-A0A349JGW6-F1
#
_entry.id   AF-A0A349JGW6-F1
#
_cell.length_a   1.000
_cell.length_b   1.000
_cell.length_c   1.000
_cell.angle_alpha   90.00
_cell.angle_beta   90.00
_cell.angle_gamma   90.00
#
_symmetry.space_group_name_H-M   'P 1'
#
loop_
_entity.id
_entity.type
_entity.pdbx_description
1 polymer ?
#
loop_
_entity_poly.entity_id
_entity_poly.type
_entity_poly.pdbx_seq_one_letter_code
_entity_poly.pdbx_strand_id
1 'polypeptide(L)'
;MPTIDNEDISVGLGEKIVAKGVVYAAVKKTEKGFTKTFHIFATHMRAWNSQTARETRQKQAKQMKEFVEAKNLPNNEPTLSAGDFNVDFVRCASELSDLAQILDAKLPELKGEQKYTSDPSSNILVGKDSAAKACLEADKSSWGEKKENVYHPIPQVKNPTPPNPPISKLDSFFADPTKDKETLYIEEGGCYAPCCLHEWLDYILISNRHQQPLNTPTLESIRLKAASPFAASWLWIDPPSMIEVVGKEFSPSTPKPDQIITSDLSDHYPVFSRFVFST
;
A
#
# COMPACT_ATOMS: atom_id res chain seq x y z
N MET A 1 -27.41 -12.78 -6.11
CA MET A 1 -26.59 -11.56 -6.24
C MET A 1 -26.01 -11.27 -4.87
N PRO A 2 -24.69 -11.17 -4.67
CA PRO A 2 -24.16 -10.77 -3.38
C PRO A 2 -24.49 -9.28 -3.17
N THR A 3 -25.17 -8.98 -2.07
CA THR A 3 -25.30 -7.64 -1.54
C THR A 3 -23.97 -7.26 -0.89
N ILE A 4 -23.37 -6.18 -1.37
CA ILE A 4 -22.20 -5.55 -0.75
C ILE A 4 -22.78 -4.51 0.22
N ASP A 5 -22.74 -4.81 1.51
CA ASP A 5 -23.09 -3.82 2.53
C ASP A 5 -21.87 -2.92 2.76
N ASN A 6 -21.84 -1.77 2.08
CA ASN A 6 -20.82 -0.74 2.24
C ASN A 6 -21.06 0.03 3.54
N GLU A 7 -20.49 -0.44 4.65
CA GLU A 7 -20.26 0.42 5.82
C GLU A 7 -18.86 1.05 5.68
N ASP A 8 -18.80 2.25 5.10
CA ASP A 8 -17.57 3.03 4.99
C ASP A 8 -17.28 3.74 6.31
N ILE A 9 -16.16 3.39 6.96
CA ILE A 9 -15.59 4.21 8.04
C ILE A 9 -14.54 5.14 7.42
N SER A 10 -14.93 6.40 7.23
CA SER A 10 -14.02 7.48 6.84
C SER A 10 -13.24 7.99 8.05
N VAL A 11 -11.91 7.84 8.04
CA VAL A 11 -11.04 8.36 9.10
C VAL A 11 -10.37 9.64 8.59
N GLY A 12 -10.83 10.80 9.04
CA GLY A 12 -10.30 12.08 8.59
C GLY A 12 -10.07 13.09 9.71
N LEU A 13 -8.81 13.44 9.95
CA LEU A 13 -8.36 14.82 10.24
C LEU A 13 -6.89 14.93 9.76
N GLY A 14 -6.68 15.29 8.49
CA GLY A 14 -5.33 15.57 7.96
C GLY A 14 -5.05 15.27 6.47
N GLU A 15 -6.00 14.73 5.70
CA GLU A 15 -5.93 14.62 4.22
C GLU A 15 -7.28 15.10 3.66
N LYS A 16 -7.38 16.38 3.31
CA LYS A 16 -8.68 17.07 3.24
C LYS A 16 -9.59 16.67 2.08
N ILE A 17 -9.21 15.75 1.18
CA ILE A 17 -10.05 15.35 0.02
C ILE A 17 -9.81 13.90 -0.49
N VAL A 18 -9.17 13.00 0.28
CA VAL A 18 -8.98 11.59 -0.13
C VAL A 18 -9.72 10.67 0.85
N ALA A 19 -10.54 9.76 0.33
CA ALA A 19 -11.26 8.77 1.13
C ALA A 19 -10.30 7.66 1.62
N LYS A 20 -9.54 7.95 2.68
CA LYS A 20 -8.80 6.93 3.44
C LYS A 20 -9.68 6.35 4.53
N GLY A 21 -9.69 5.03 4.65
CA GLY A 21 -10.61 4.33 5.52
C GLY A 21 -10.50 2.83 5.37
N VAL A 22 -11.48 2.13 5.95
CA VAL A 22 -11.59 0.68 5.87
C VAL A 22 -12.88 0.31 5.15
N VAL A 23 -12.77 -0.56 4.15
CA VAL A 23 -13.91 -1.18 3.44
C VAL A 23 -13.99 -2.64 3.85
N TYR A 24 -15.18 -3.11 4.20
CA TYR A 24 -15.42 -4.50 4.60
C TYR A 24 -16.19 -5.27 3.53
N ALA A 25 -15.77 -6.51 3.27
CA ALA A 25 -16.51 -7.45 2.42
C ALA A 25 -16.52 -8.86 3.03
N ALA A 26 -17.67 -9.52 2.94
CA ALA A 26 -17.80 -10.96 3.19
C ALA A 26 -17.85 -11.71 1.85
N VAL A 27 -16.84 -12.52 1.57
CA VAL A 27 -16.71 -13.27 0.32
C VAL A 27 -16.99 -14.74 0.57
N LYS A 28 -18.10 -15.25 0.01
CA LYS A 28 -18.38 -16.69 0.00
C LYS A 28 -17.64 -17.34 -1.16
N LYS A 29 -16.76 -18.28 -0.85
CA LYS A 29 -16.01 -19.07 -1.83
C LYS A 29 -16.42 -20.54 -1.71
N THR A 30 -16.79 -21.14 -2.84
CA THR A 30 -17.05 -22.57 -2.96
C THR A 30 -15.93 -23.22 -3.77
N GLU A 31 -15.28 -24.22 -3.20
CA GLU A 31 -14.22 -24.99 -3.86
C GLU A 31 -14.40 -26.47 -3.54
N LYS A 32 -14.41 -27.32 -4.59
CA LYS A 32 -14.58 -28.79 -4.47
C LYS A 32 -15.78 -29.22 -3.59
N GLY A 33 -16.88 -28.47 -3.65
CA GLY A 33 -18.10 -28.75 -2.89
C GLY A 33 -18.14 -28.18 -1.47
N PHE A 34 -17.06 -27.62 -0.97
CA PHE A 34 -17.01 -26.95 0.35
C PHE A 34 -17.19 -25.45 0.17
N THR A 35 -18.03 -24.83 1.01
CA THR A 35 -18.25 -23.38 1.01
C THR A 35 -17.72 -22.77 2.29
N LYS A 36 -16.98 -21.67 2.16
CA LYS A 36 -16.44 -20.92 3.30
C LYS A 36 -16.60 -19.42 3.06
N THR A 37 -16.96 -18.69 4.10
CA THR A 37 -17.02 -17.22 4.10
C THR A 37 -15.66 -16.68 4.53
N PHE A 38 -15.14 -15.70 3.80
CA PHE A 38 -13.93 -14.96 4.14
C PHE A 38 -14.31 -13.51 4.44
N HIS A 39 -13.85 -12.98 5.56
CA HIS A 39 -14.06 -11.58 5.93
C HIS A 39 -12.81 -10.78 5.58
N ILE A 40 -12.95 -9.77 4.73
CA ILE A 40 -11.85 -8.96 4.24
C ILE A 40 -12.09 -7.52 4.64
N PHE A 41 -11.15 -6.95 5.37
CA PHE A 41 -11.10 -5.53 5.72
C PHE A 41 -9.98 -4.88 4.91
N ALA A 42 -10.35 -4.22 3.81
CA ALA A 42 -9.43 -3.53 2.93
C ALA A 42 -9.16 -2.11 3.44
N THR A 43 -7.91 -1.64 3.37
CA THR A 43 -7.53 -0.30 3.86
C THR A 43 -6.50 0.37 2.94
N HIS A 44 -6.49 1.70 3.00
CA HIS A 44 -5.39 2.54 2.52
C HIS A 44 -5.10 3.56 3.62
N MET A 45 -4.01 3.33 4.36
CA MET A 45 -3.67 4.12 5.55
C MET A 45 -2.94 5.44 5.20
N ARG A 46 -2.74 6.31 6.20
CA ARG A 46 -2.09 7.61 6.05
C ARG A 46 -0.70 7.44 5.42
N ALA A 47 -0.47 8.17 4.34
CA ALA A 47 0.79 8.16 3.60
C ALA A 47 1.86 9.00 4.32
N TRP A 48 3.08 8.91 3.80
CA TRP A 48 4.29 9.56 4.31
C TRP A 48 4.80 8.98 5.62
N ASN A 49 6.06 9.27 5.93
CA ASN A 49 6.75 8.71 7.09
C ASN A 49 7.09 9.76 8.14
N SER A 50 6.39 10.90 8.15
CA SER A 50 6.50 11.84 9.28
C SER A 50 6.03 11.16 10.58
N GLN A 51 6.54 11.60 11.73
CA GLN A 51 6.10 11.08 13.02
C GLN A 51 4.57 11.15 13.18
N THR A 52 3.96 12.27 12.78
CA THR A 52 2.50 12.43 12.78
C THR A 52 1.78 11.43 11.86
N ALA A 53 2.36 11.10 10.70
CA ALA A 53 1.79 10.10 9.80
C ALA A 53 1.84 8.69 10.42
N ARG A 54 2.98 8.30 11.01
CA ARG A 54 3.13 7.04 11.76
C ARG A 54 2.12 6.92 12.90
N GLU A 55 2.01 7.96 13.73
CA GLU A 55 1.02 8.02 14.81
C GLU A 55 -0.43 7.95 14.29
N THR A 56 -0.69 8.54 13.13
CA THR A 56 -2.00 8.45 12.47
C THR A 56 -2.29 7.02 12.02
N ARG A 57 -1.32 6.31 11.45
CA ARG A 57 -1.49 4.88 11.09
C ARG A 57 -1.79 4.01 12.31
N GLN A 58 -1.12 4.24 13.44
CA GLN A 58 -1.46 3.53 14.68
C GLN A 58 -2.90 3.79 15.13
N LYS A 59 -3.40 5.02 15.00
CA LYS A 59 -4.81 5.35 15.30
C LYS A 59 -5.77 4.69 14.32
N GLN A 60 -5.45 4.71 13.02
CA GLN A 60 -6.22 4.03 11.97
C GLN A 60 -6.27 2.51 12.21
N ALA A 61 -5.16 1.89 12.61
CA ALA A 61 -5.10 0.48 12.95
C ALA A 61 -5.98 0.16 14.18
N LYS A 62 -6.01 1.02 15.20
CA LYS A 62 -6.92 0.86 16.35
C LYS A 62 -8.39 0.93 15.92
N GLN A 63 -8.76 1.92 15.11
CA GLN A 63 -10.12 2.04 14.58
C GLN A 63 -10.52 0.84 13.71
N MET A 64 -9.59 0.34 12.89
CA MET A 64 -9.80 -0.87 12.11
C MET A 64 -10.01 -2.10 13.02
N LYS A 65 -9.23 -2.23 14.10
CA LYS A 65 -9.41 -3.31 15.09
C LYS A 65 -10.79 -3.24 15.74
N GLU A 66 -11.19 -2.06 16.21
CA GLU A 66 -12.51 -1.81 16.80
C GLU A 66 -13.64 -2.14 15.81
N PHE A 67 -13.46 -1.83 14.53
CA PHE A 67 -14.42 -2.19 13.49
C PHE A 67 -14.53 -3.71 13.29
N VAL A 68 -13.40 -4.42 13.25
CA VAL A 68 -13.38 -5.90 13.19
C VAL A 68 -14.09 -6.49 14.41
N GLU A 69 -13.86 -5.94 15.61
CA GLU A 69 -14.51 -6.37 16.86
C GLU A 69 -16.03 -6.15 16.83
N ALA A 70 -16.45 -4.97 16.39
CA ALA A 70 -17.87 -4.61 16.30
C ALA A 70 -18.65 -5.50 15.33
N LYS A 71 -18.00 -6.05 14.30
CA LYS A 71 -18.64 -7.01 13.38
C LYS A 71 -19.01 -8.34 14.03
N ASN A 72 -18.46 -8.66 15.20
CA ASN A 72 -18.76 -9.88 15.97
C ASN A 72 -18.74 -11.14 15.09
N LEU A 73 -17.67 -11.30 14.33
CA LEU A 73 -17.54 -12.35 13.32
C LEU A 73 -17.35 -13.73 13.95
N PRO A 74 -17.83 -14.82 13.32
CA PRO A 74 -17.56 -16.16 13.77
C PRO A 74 -16.06 -16.46 13.79
N ASN A 75 -15.56 -16.95 14.93
CA ASN A 75 -14.17 -17.33 15.12
C ASN A 75 -13.73 -18.55 14.28
N ASN A 76 -14.67 -19.27 13.68
CA ASN A 76 -14.41 -20.36 12.73
C ASN A 76 -14.46 -19.92 11.25
N GLU A 77 -14.59 -18.63 10.96
CA GLU A 77 -14.48 -18.07 9.60
C GLU A 77 -13.17 -17.27 9.47
N PRO A 78 -12.43 -17.33 8.35
CA PRO A 78 -11.20 -16.57 8.17
C PRO A 78 -11.45 -15.06 8.07
N THR A 79 -10.63 -14.28 8.76
CA THR A 79 -10.66 -12.81 8.72
C THR A 79 -9.29 -12.26 8.35
N LEU A 80 -9.26 -11.40 7.34
CA LEU A 80 -8.06 -10.82 6.73
C LEU A 80 -8.13 -9.29 6.74
N SER A 81 -6.99 -8.65 6.97
CA SER A 81 -6.79 -7.22 6.78
C SER A 81 -5.87 -7.01 5.59
N ALA A 82 -6.25 -6.23 4.58
CA ALA A 82 -5.50 -6.14 3.34
C ALA A 82 -5.40 -4.72 2.77
N GLY A 83 -4.39 -4.45 1.95
CA GLY A 83 -4.27 -3.20 1.20
C GLY A 83 -2.94 -2.48 1.45
N ASP A 84 -2.91 -1.18 1.19
CA ASP A 84 -1.74 -0.32 1.37
C ASP A 84 -1.73 0.23 2.80
N PHE A 85 -0.82 -0.30 3.62
CA PHE A 85 -0.68 0.14 5.00
C PHE A 85 0.24 1.37 5.12
N ASN A 86 0.90 1.78 4.03
CA ASN A 86 1.89 2.85 4.02
C ASN A 86 3.01 2.65 5.07
N VAL A 87 3.38 1.39 5.33
CA VAL A 87 4.49 1.02 6.21
C VAL A 87 5.48 0.19 5.42
N ASP A 88 6.72 0.65 5.31
CA ASP A 88 7.75 -0.05 4.53
C ASP A 88 8.35 -1.23 5.29
N PHE A 89 8.14 -2.46 4.83
CA PHE A 89 8.77 -3.64 5.46
C PHE A 89 10.30 -3.60 5.37
N VAL A 90 10.85 -3.01 4.31
CA VAL A 90 12.29 -3.07 4.01
C VAL A 90 13.11 -2.27 5.01
N ARG A 91 12.57 -1.14 5.48
CA ARG A 91 13.26 -0.22 6.39
C ARG A 91 12.57 -0.06 7.74
N CYS A 92 11.24 -0.24 7.79
CA CYS A 92 10.38 0.01 8.93
C CYS A 92 9.70 -1.27 9.45
N ALA A 93 10.37 -2.42 9.38
CA ALA A 93 9.78 -3.69 9.83
C ALA A 93 9.28 -3.67 11.29
N SER A 94 9.87 -2.86 12.17
CA SER A 94 9.37 -2.64 13.53
C SER A 94 8.02 -1.93 13.55
N GLU A 95 7.82 -0.89 12.73
CA GLU A 95 6.53 -0.21 12.61
C GLU A 95 5.44 -1.17 12.09
N LEU A 96 5.79 -2.05 11.15
CA LEU A 96 4.85 -3.07 10.67
C LEU A 96 4.48 -4.05 11.80
N SER A 97 5.46 -4.45 12.60
CA SER A 97 5.24 -5.32 13.75
C SER A 97 4.30 -4.67 14.78
N ASP A 98 4.52 -3.41 15.13
CA ASP A 98 3.65 -2.66 16.04
C ASP A 98 2.22 -2.57 15.49
N LEU A 99 2.09 -2.31 14.19
CA LEU A 99 0.79 -2.21 13.52
C LEU A 99 0.05 -3.55 13.50
N ALA A 100 0.75 -4.65 13.22
CA ALA A 100 0.22 -6.00 13.27
C ALA A 100 -0.23 -6.40 14.69
N GLN A 101 0.54 -5.99 15.72
CA GLN A 101 0.16 -6.19 17.12
C GLN A 101 -1.11 -5.42 17.49
N ILE A 102 -1.24 -4.16 17.06
CA ILE A 102 -2.47 -3.36 17.26
C ILE A 102 -3.67 -4.09 16.65
N LEU A 103 -3.54 -4.55 15.41
CA LEU A 103 -4.60 -5.27 14.69
C LEU A 103 -4.89 -6.68 15.22
N ASP A 104 -4.07 -7.19 16.12
CA ASP A 104 -4.07 -8.60 16.53
C ASP A 104 -4.06 -9.55 15.33
N ALA A 105 -3.07 -9.32 14.46
CA ALA A 105 -2.89 -10.05 13.22
C ALA A 105 -1.43 -10.45 13.02
N LYS A 106 -1.19 -11.36 12.09
CA LYS A 106 0.15 -11.83 11.71
C LYS A 106 0.40 -11.70 10.22
N LEU A 107 1.65 -11.45 9.89
CA LEU A 107 2.15 -11.40 8.52
C LEU A 107 2.39 -12.83 7.98
N PRO A 108 1.96 -13.15 6.75
CA PRO A 108 2.39 -14.36 6.06
C PRO A 108 3.89 -14.37 5.76
N GLU A 109 4.41 -15.52 5.33
CA GLU A 109 5.80 -15.61 4.89
C GLU A 109 5.99 -14.91 3.53
N LEU A 110 6.86 -13.91 3.46
CA LEU A 110 7.22 -13.27 2.20
C LEU A 110 7.94 -14.25 1.27
N LYS A 111 7.41 -14.41 0.06
CA LYS A 111 7.94 -15.30 -0.99
C LYS A 111 7.97 -14.59 -2.34
N GLY A 112 8.56 -15.26 -3.32
CA GLY A 112 8.63 -14.81 -4.70
C GLY A 112 9.87 -13.97 -5.00
N GLU A 113 9.97 -13.51 -6.25
CA GLU A 113 11.14 -12.78 -6.74
C GLU A 113 11.06 -11.28 -6.46
N GLN A 114 9.85 -10.77 -6.20
CA GLN A 114 9.62 -9.35 -5.93
C GLN A 114 10.11 -8.97 -4.54
N LYS A 115 10.87 -7.88 -4.48
CA LYS A 115 11.40 -7.32 -3.23
C LYS A 115 10.62 -6.12 -2.72
N TYR A 116 9.82 -5.52 -3.59
CA TYR A 116 9.14 -4.24 -3.38
C TYR A 116 7.76 -4.29 -4.05
N THR A 117 6.79 -3.64 -3.42
CA THR A 117 5.47 -3.40 -4.02
C THR A 117 5.43 -2.02 -4.68
N SER A 118 6.24 -1.07 -4.21
CA SER A 118 6.55 0.18 -4.90
C SER A 118 8.01 0.13 -5.37
N ASP A 119 8.24 0.10 -6.69
CA ASP A 119 9.58 -0.08 -7.28
C ASP A 119 9.82 0.88 -8.47
N PRO A 120 10.51 2.01 -8.25
CA PRO A 120 10.75 3.00 -9.29
C PRO A 120 11.70 2.50 -10.39
N SER A 121 12.41 1.39 -10.16
CA SER A 121 13.34 0.81 -11.14
C SER A 121 12.63 0.05 -12.25
N SER A 122 11.36 -0.32 -12.04
CA SER A 122 10.59 -1.17 -12.95
C SER A 122 9.16 -0.71 -13.21
N ASN A 123 8.66 0.23 -12.42
CA ASN A 123 7.35 0.84 -12.56
C ASN A 123 7.50 2.35 -12.74
N ILE A 124 7.02 2.88 -13.86
CA ILE A 124 7.16 4.31 -14.13
C ILE A 124 6.23 5.17 -13.28
N LEU A 125 5.13 4.62 -12.76
CA LEU A 125 4.14 5.41 -12.03
C LEU A 125 4.59 5.77 -10.61
N VAL A 126 5.56 5.03 -10.05
CA VAL A 126 6.10 5.23 -8.70
C VAL A 126 6.72 6.61 -8.53
N GLY A 127 6.34 7.30 -7.45
CA GLY A 127 6.90 8.60 -7.04
C GLY A 127 6.30 9.80 -7.76
N LYS A 128 5.46 9.57 -8.77
CA LYS A 128 4.89 10.62 -9.60
C LYS A 128 3.60 11.23 -9.00
N ASP A 129 3.05 10.64 -7.96
CA ASP A 129 1.96 11.13 -7.10
C ASP A 129 2.35 12.31 -6.18
N SER A 130 3.49 12.94 -6.43
CA SER A 130 4.16 13.94 -5.57
C SER A 130 4.80 13.38 -4.30
N ALA A 131 4.86 12.05 -4.14
CA ALA A 131 5.60 11.43 -3.05
C ALA A 131 7.06 11.81 -3.00
N ALA A 132 7.65 11.89 -4.18
CA ALA A 132 9.05 12.16 -4.34
C ALA A 132 9.31 13.66 -4.52
N LYS A 133 8.51 14.59 -3.95
CA LYS A 133 8.63 16.04 -4.21
C LYS A 133 10.07 16.57 -4.05
N ALA A 134 10.79 16.06 -3.06
CA ALA A 134 12.18 16.42 -2.78
C ALA A 134 13.20 15.86 -3.80
N CYS A 135 12.80 14.90 -4.63
CA CYS A 135 13.64 14.20 -5.62
C CYS A 135 13.19 14.52 -7.08
N LEU A 136 12.23 15.45 -7.25
CA LEU A 136 11.50 15.76 -8.49
C LEU A 136 12.34 16.29 -9.65
N GLU A 137 13.47 16.94 -9.42
CA GLU A 137 14.34 17.43 -10.51
C GLU A 137 14.89 16.26 -11.35
N ALA A 138 14.98 15.09 -10.73
CA ALA A 138 15.50 13.89 -11.36
C ALA A 138 14.39 13.08 -12.07
N ASP A 139 13.13 13.23 -11.65
CA ASP A 139 11.98 12.46 -12.16
C ASP A 139 11.41 13.01 -13.48
N LYS A 140 11.38 14.33 -13.72
CA LYS A 140 10.89 14.89 -15.00
C LYS A 140 11.67 14.37 -16.22
N SER A 141 12.94 14.00 -16.04
CA SER A 141 13.75 13.39 -17.08
C SER A 141 13.27 11.98 -17.46
N SER A 142 12.68 11.25 -16.51
CA SER A 142 12.13 9.89 -16.71
C SER A 142 10.83 9.90 -17.52
N TRP A 143 10.14 11.04 -17.59
CA TRP A 143 8.87 11.18 -18.30
C TRP A 143 9.07 11.17 -19.83
N GLY A 144 10.30 11.39 -20.29
CA GLY A 144 10.67 11.42 -21.69
C GLY A 144 10.13 12.64 -22.43
N GLU A 145 10.13 12.57 -23.76
CA GLU A 145 9.71 13.67 -24.62
C GLU A 145 8.19 13.86 -24.56
N LYS A 146 7.73 15.11 -24.45
CA LYS A 146 6.30 15.46 -24.53
C LYS A 146 5.95 15.83 -25.97
N LYS A 147 5.06 15.05 -26.61
CA LYS A 147 4.49 15.32 -27.95
C LYS A 147 2.98 15.45 -27.83
N GLU A 148 2.44 16.58 -28.29
CA GLU A 148 0.97 16.78 -28.33
C GLU A 148 0.25 16.47 -27.00
N ASN A 149 0.86 16.86 -25.88
CA ASN A 149 0.42 16.57 -24.49
C ASN A 149 0.57 15.12 -24.01
N VAL A 150 1.30 14.29 -24.74
CA VAL A 150 1.62 12.92 -24.35
C VAL A 150 3.11 12.79 -24.07
N TYR A 151 3.44 12.39 -22.84
CA TYR A 151 4.77 11.98 -22.44
C TYR A 151 5.09 10.59 -23.00
N HIS A 152 6.28 10.44 -23.60
CA HIS A 152 6.80 9.19 -24.13
C HIS A 152 8.04 8.76 -23.34
N PRO A 153 7.84 8.04 -22.22
CA PRO A 153 8.94 7.61 -21.39
C PRO A 153 9.89 6.67 -22.11
N ILE A 154 11.17 6.79 -21.77
CA ILE A 154 12.20 5.88 -22.23
C ILE A 154 12.34 4.79 -21.15
N PRO A 155 12.00 3.52 -21.42
CA PRO A 155 11.98 2.44 -20.42
C PRO A 155 13.31 2.20 -19.69
N GLN A 156 14.41 2.78 -20.21
CA GLN A 156 15.77 2.60 -19.73
C GLN A 156 16.24 3.74 -18.83
N VAL A 157 15.50 4.85 -18.72
CA VAL A 157 15.78 5.90 -17.74
C VAL A 157 15.28 5.41 -16.40
N LYS A 158 16.13 4.60 -15.74
CA LYS A 158 15.92 4.19 -14.35
C LYS A 158 15.72 5.45 -13.52
N ASN A 159 14.68 5.46 -12.69
CA ASN A 159 14.53 6.52 -11.72
C ASN A 159 15.85 6.68 -10.94
N PRO A 160 16.42 7.89 -10.89
CA PRO A 160 17.75 8.16 -10.34
C PRO A 160 17.81 8.04 -8.81
N THR A 161 16.75 7.51 -8.18
CA THR A 161 16.76 7.16 -6.77
C THR A 161 17.88 6.14 -6.54
N PRO A 162 18.88 6.44 -5.70
CA PRO A 162 19.93 5.48 -5.40
C PRO A 162 19.31 4.20 -4.84
N PRO A 163 19.89 3.02 -5.11
CA PRO A 163 19.46 1.82 -4.41
C PRO A 163 19.52 2.09 -2.91
N ASN A 164 18.55 1.55 -2.16
CA ASN A 164 18.57 1.65 -0.71
C ASN A 164 19.94 1.17 -0.20
N PRO A 165 20.57 1.86 0.78
CA PRO A 165 21.85 1.43 1.32
C PRO A 165 21.77 -0.02 1.84
N PRO A 166 22.88 -0.78 1.79
CA PRO A 166 22.86 -2.21 2.05
C PRO A 166 22.35 -2.54 3.46
N ILE A 167 21.41 -3.46 3.48
CA ILE A 167 20.64 -3.95 4.63
C ILE A 167 21.45 -5.04 5.38
N SER A 168 22.68 -4.77 5.81
CA SER A 168 23.51 -5.80 6.48
C SER A 168 23.16 -6.03 7.97
N LYS A 169 21.89 -5.88 8.37
CA LYS A 169 21.38 -6.14 9.73
C LYS A 169 19.89 -6.58 9.77
N LEU A 170 19.42 -7.40 8.82
CA LEU A 170 18.01 -7.85 8.79
C LEU A 170 17.78 -9.28 9.30
N ASP A 171 18.85 -10.01 9.64
CA ASP A 171 18.76 -11.42 10.08
C ASP A 171 18.27 -11.62 11.53
N SER A 172 17.79 -10.57 12.22
CA SER A 172 17.39 -10.65 13.63
C SER A 172 15.94 -10.25 13.93
N PHE A 173 15.04 -10.25 12.94
CA PHE A 173 13.66 -9.76 13.13
C PHE A 173 12.68 -10.72 13.85
N PHE A 174 13.18 -11.74 14.54
CA PHE A 174 12.42 -12.48 15.55
C PHE A 174 13.24 -12.60 16.83
N ALA A 175 13.30 -11.51 17.61
CA ALA A 175 13.84 -11.56 18.96
C ALA A 175 12.89 -10.85 19.93
N ASP A 176 12.11 -11.69 20.62
CA ASP A 176 11.60 -11.55 21.99
C ASP A 176 10.95 -10.20 22.40
N PRO A 177 9.60 -10.15 22.55
CA PRO A 177 8.85 -8.96 22.95
C PRO A 177 9.04 -8.54 24.42
N THR A 178 10.01 -9.10 25.15
CA THR A 178 10.20 -8.86 26.60
C THR A 178 11.43 -8.02 26.98
N LYS A 179 12.13 -7.37 26.04
CA LYS A 179 13.30 -6.54 26.39
C LYS A 179 13.07 -5.05 26.18
N ASP A 180 13.16 -4.35 27.30
CA ASP A 180 12.91 -2.93 27.49
C ASP A 180 13.83 -1.99 26.69
N LYS A 181 13.20 -0.84 26.41
CA LYS A 181 13.68 0.43 25.88
C LYS A 181 15.04 0.86 26.44
N GLU A 182 15.94 1.28 25.54
CA GLU A 182 16.66 2.58 25.62
C GLU A 182 17.65 2.76 24.45
N THR A 183 17.67 3.99 23.91
CA THR A 183 18.74 4.70 23.17
C THR A 183 18.99 4.41 21.68
N LEU A 184 18.76 5.41 20.82
CA LEU A 184 19.76 6.37 20.28
C LEU A 184 19.15 7.29 19.19
N TYR A 185 19.02 8.59 19.48
CA TYR A 185 18.49 9.60 18.57
C TYR A 185 19.36 9.79 17.31
N ILE A 186 19.03 9.03 16.27
CA ILE A 186 19.11 9.37 14.84
C ILE A 186 17.65 9.50 14.39
N GLU A 187 16.93 10.46 14.97
CA GLU A 187 15.51 10.30 15.41
C GLU A 187 15.16 8.81 15.59
N GLU A 188 15.79 8.15 16.58
CA GLU A 188 15.64 6.71 16.89
C GLU A 188 14.93 5.87 15.81
N GLY A 189 15.62 5.52 14.73
CA GLY A 189 15.09 4.60 13.72
C GLY A 189 15.27 5.09 12.28
N GLY A 190 16.36 4.66 11.63
CA GLY A 190 16.70 4.87 10.22
C GLY A 190 15.75 4.24 9.18
N CYS A 191 14.45 4.37 9.44
CA CYS A 191 13.30 3.85 8.72
C CYS A 191 12.90 4.75 7.54
N TYR A 192 13.19 6.06 7.61
CA TYR A 192 12.76 7.02 6.60
C TYR A 192 13.91 7.49 5.70
N ALA A 193 13.69 7.42 4.38
CA ALA A 193 14.50 8.17 3.43
C ALA A 193 13.61 8.75 2.31
N PRO A 194 13.62 10.09 2.13
CA PRO A 194 12.67 10.81 1.25
C PRO A 194 12.84 10.54 -0.25
N CYS A 195 13.95 9.91 -0.67
CA CYS A 195 14.22 9.53 -2.06
C CYS A 195 14.39 8.03 -2.26
N CYS A 196 13.92 7.22 -1.31
CA CYS A 196 14.02 5.78 -1.36
C CYS A 196 12.62 5.22 -1.59
N LEU A 197 12.29 5.05 -2.87
CA LEU A 197 10.97 4.57 -3.31
C LEU A 197 10.93 3.06 -3.52
N HIS A 198 11.99 2.33 -3.15
CA HIS A 198 12.00 0.87 -3.16
C HIS A 198 11.41 0.37 -1.84
N GLU A 199 10.10 0.18 -1.82
CA GLU A 199 9.32 -0.05 -0.61
C GLU A 199 8.40 -1.26 -0.76
N TRP A 200 8.15 -1.94 0.35
CA TRP A 200 7.05 -2.90 0.44
C TRP A 200 5.99 -2.32 1.37
N LEU A 201 4.84 -1.92 0.83
CA LEU A 201 3.80 -1.18 1.53
C LEU A 201 2.46 -1.94 1.62
N ASP A 202 2.30 -2.96 0.78
CA ASP A 202 1.04 -3.67 0.58
C ASP A 202 1.04 -5.03 1.27
N TYR A 203 0.01 -5.31 2.07
CA TYR A 203 -0.03 -6.50 2.91
C TYR A 203 -1.37 -7.21 2.86
N ILE A 204 -1.33 -8.49 3.19
CA ILE A 204 -2.49 -9.29 3.58
C ILE A 204 -2.14 -9.90 4.95
N LEU A 205 -2.74 -9.39 6.01
CA LEU A 205 -2.55 -9.85 7.39
C LEU A 205 -3.68 -10.78 7.80
N ILE A 206 -3.36 -11.77 8.65
CA ILE A 206 -4.30 -12.78 9.12
C ILE A 206 -4.65 -12.48 10.57
N SER A 207 -5.93 -12.31 10.89
CA SER A 207 -6.35 -12.10 12.27
C SER A 207 -6.00 -13.32 13.14
N ASN A 208 -5.49 -13.10 14.35
CA ASN A 208 -5.16 -14.16 15.30
C ASN A 208 -6.40 -14.75 16.01
N ARG A 209 -7.56 -14.06 15.97
CA ARG A 209 -8.78 -14.48 16.68
C ARG A 209 -9.72 -15.37 15.89
N HIS A 210 -9.49 -15.45 14.58
CA HIS A 210 -10.36 -16.09 13.62
C HIS A 210 -9.74 -17.38 13.09
N GLN A 211 -10.42 -18.08 12.17
CA GLN A 211 -9.96 -19.37 11.69
C GLN A 211 -8.52 -19.25 11.16
N GLN A 212 -7.63 -20.08 11.69
CA GLN A 212 -6.23 -20.11 11.26
C GLN A 212 -6.05 -21.04 10.05
N PRO A 213 -5.15 -20.69 9.11
CA PRO A 213 -4.79 -21.59 8.04
C PRO A 213 -3.99 -22.79 8.57
N LEU A 214 -4.15 -23.93 7.91
CA LEU A 214 -3.47 -25.20 8.20
C LEU A 214 -2.02 -25.21 7.69
N ASN A 215 -1.72 -24.42 6.66
CA ASN A 215 -0.37 -24.24 6.12
C ASN A 215 0.25 -22.93 6.65
N THR A 216 1.56 -22.78 6.47
CA THR A 216 2.22 -21.47 6.50
C THR A 216 1.78 -20.68 5.27
N PRO A 217 1.04 -19.57 5.41
CA PRO A 217 0.60 -18.78 4.27
C PRO A 217 1.75 -17.98 3.69
N THR A 218 1.71 -17.76 2.38
CA THR A 218 2.70 -16.93 1.69
C THR A 218 2.14 -15.56 1.37
N LEU A 219 2.99 -14.56 1.21
CA LEU A 219 2.69 -13.25 0.65
C LEU A 219 3.70 -12.97 -0.47
N GLU A 220 3.19 -12.70 -1.66
CA GLU A 220 3.97 -12.52 -2.88
C GLU A 220 3.45 -11.29 -3.63
N SER A 221 4.31 -10.65 -4.42
CA SER A 221 3.94 -9.54 -5.31
C SER A 221 4.14 -9.94 -6.78
N ILE A 222 3.30 -9.43 -7.68
CA ILE A 222 3.40 -9.68 -9.12
C ILE A 222 3.52 -8.36 -9.87
N ARG A 223 4.52 -8.27 -10.75
CA ARG A 223 4.64 -7.15 -11.71
C ARG A 223 3.62 -7.28 -12.83
N LEU A 224 2.36 -6.98 -12.52
CA LEU A 224 1.30 -7.01 -13.51
C LEU A 224 1.42 -5.79 -14.43
N LYS A 225 1.66 -6.03 -15.72
CA LYS A 225 1.67 -5.00 -16.77
C LYS A 225 0.58 -5.26 -17.79
N ALA A 226 0.10 -4.19 -18.44
CA ALA A 226 -0.73 -4.28 -19.62
C ALA A 226 0.01 -5.02 -20.74
N ALA A 227 -0.72 -5.81 -21.53
CA ALA A 227 -0.15 -6.54 -22.68
C ALA A 227 0.41 -5.62 -23.77
N SER A 228 -0.03 -4.36 -23.82
CA SER A 228 0.47 -3.34 -24.73
C SER A 228 0.44 -1.97 -24.05
N PRO A 229 1.38 -1.07 -24.35
CA PRO A 229 1.36 0.29 -23.80
C PRO A 229 0.08 1.05 -24.18
N PHE A 230 -0.39 1.89 -23.28
CA PHE A 230 -1.55 2.75 -23.46
C PHE A 230 -1.25 4.16 -22.94
N ALA A 231 -2.01 5.14 -23.44
CA ALA A 231 -1.96 6.50 -22.91
C ALA A 231 -2.85 6.60 -21.67
N ALA A 232 -2.23 6.82 -20.50
CA ALA A 232 -2.93 7.07 -19.25
C ALA A 232 -3.02 8.58 -19.03
N SER A 233 -4.22 9.09 -18.68
CA SER A 233 -4.35 10.47 -18.24
C SER A 233 -3.52 10.71 -16.98
N TRP A 234 -2.68 11.74 -17.06
CA TRP A 234 -1.72 12.15 -16.07
C TRP A 234 -2.13 13.51 -15.53
N LEU A 235 -2.81 13.50 -14.39
CA LEU A 235 -3.20 14.71 -13.68
C LEU A 235 -2.04 15.17 -12.80
N TRP A 236 -1.03 15.83 -13.39
CA TRP A 236 -0.11 16.66 -12.62
C TRP A 236 -0.84 17.95 -12.20
N ILE A 237 -1.76 17.83 -11.23
CA ILE A 237 -2.44 19.00 -10.71
C ILE A 237 -1.49 19.64 -9.72
N ASP A 238 -0.83 20.71 -10.15
CA ASP A 238 -0.11 21.63 -9.28
C ASP A 238 -1.04 21.99 -8.11
N PRO A 239 -0.68 21.75 -6.83
CA PRO A 239 -1.57 21.89 -5.70
C PRO A 239 -2.38 23.21 -5.58
N PRO A 240 -1.94 24.38 -6.08
CA PRO A 240 -2.80 25.57 -6.13
C PRO A 240 -4.08 25.38 -6.97
N SER A 241 -4.04 24.49 -7.97
CA SER A 241 -5.16 24.23 -8.90
C SER A 241 -6.13 23.13 -8.43
N MET A 242 -5.77 22.33 -7.41
CA MET A 242 -6.69 21.35 -6.78
C MET A 242 -7.90 22.01 -6.11
N ILE A 243 -7.75 23.25 -5.62
CA ILE A 243 -8.83 23.96 -4.92
C ILE A 243 -9.97 24.36 -5.88
N GLU A 244 -9.69 24.51 -7.19
CA GLU A 244 -10.70 24.96 -8.16
C GLU A 244 -11.49 23.84 -8.85
N VAL A 245 -11.03 22.59 -8.80
CA VAL A 245 -11.59 21.49 -9.62
C VAL A 245 -12.59 20.62 -8.86
N VAL A 246 -12.53 20.60 -7.52
CA VAL A 246 -13.46 19.80 -6.71
C VAL A 246 -14.85 20.46 -6.70
N GLY A 247 -15.77 19.90 -7.48
CA GLY A 247 -17.16 20.34 -7.56
C GLY A 247 -17.53 21.20 -8.77
N LYS A 248 -16.60 21.46 -9.70
CA LYS A 248 -16.93 22.05 -11.00
C LYS A 248 -17.07 20.93 -12.04
N GLU A 249 -18.16 20.93 -12.81
CA GLU A 249 -18.25 20.12 -14.03
C GLU A 249 -17.03 20.40 -14.91
N PHE A 250 -16.46 19.35 -15.52
CA PHE A 250 -15.38 19.49 -16.49
C PHE A 250 -15.88 20.37 -17.65
N SER A 251 -15.50 21.66 -17.65
CA SER A 251 -15.77 22.55 -18.77
C SER A 251 -15.03 22.03 -20.01
N PRO A 252 -15.62 22.07 -21.22
CA PRO A 252 -14.92 21.79 -22.48
C PRO A 252 -13.68 22.67 -22.72
N SER A 253 -13.56 23.79 -22.00
CA SER A 253 -12.43 24.72 -22.04
C SER A 253 -11.30 24.35 -21.06
N THR A 254 -11.48 23.35 -20.19
CA THR A 254 -10.43 22.89 -19.29
C THR A 254 -9.32 22.26 -20.12
N PRO A 255 -8.03 22.65 -19.93
CA PRO A 255 -6.93 22.00 -20.60
C PRO A 255 -7.04 20.49 -20.43
N LYS A 256 -6.94 19.74 -21.54
CA LYS A 256 -6.88 18.29 -21.46
C LYS A 256 -5.69 17.93 -20.56
N PRO A 257 -5.86 17.03 -19.58
CA PRO A 257 -4.74 16.60 -18.77
C PRO A 257 -3.67 16.02 -19.69
N ASP A 258 -2.41 16.24 -19.32
CA ASP A 258 -1.30 15.54 -19.95
C ASP A 258 -1.55 14.03 -19.88
N GLN A 259 -0.94 13.27 -20.78
CA GLN A 259 -1.00 11.82 -20.79
C GLN A 259 0.41 11.25 -20.71
N ILE A 260 0.54 10.02 -20.25
CA ILE A 260 1.79 9.27 -20.25
C ILE A 260 1.58 7.92 -20.92
N ILE A 261 2.48 7.55 -21.84
CA ILE A 261 2.51 6.19 -22.38
C ILE A 261 3.10 5.27 -21.32
N THR A 262 2.31 4.28 -20.88
CA THR A 262 2.74 3.31 -19.87
C THR A 262 2.17 1.93 -20.14
N SER A 263 2.80 0.90 -19.57
CA SER A 263 2.19 -0.43 -19.41
C SER A 263 1.93 -0.78 -17.95
N ASP A 264 2.31 0.10 -17.02
CA ASP A 264 2.05 -0.06 -15.59
C ASP A 264 0.60 0.30 -15.31
N LEU A 265 -0.05 -0.53 -14.48
CA LEU A 265 -1.48 -0.43 -14.18
C LEU A 265 -1.77 0.33 -12.88
N SER A 266 -0.75 0.51 -12.06
CA SER A 266 -0.77 1.10 -10.72
C SER A 266 0.67 1.47 -10.37
N ASP A 267 0.89 2.45 -9.51
CA ASP A 267 2.20 2.75 -8.92
C ASP A 267 2.62 1.70 -7.89
N HIS A 268 1.69 0.94 -7.35
CA HIS A 268 1.95 -0.26 -6.54
C HIS A 268 1.68 -1.54 -7.32
N TYR A 269 2.55 -2.54 -7.15
CA TYR A 269 2.31 -3.91 -7.61
C TYR A 269 1.34 -4.64 -6.68
N PRO A 270 0.36 -5.37 -7.24
CA PRO A 270 -0.57 -6.14 -6.43
C PRO A 270 0.14 -7.26 -5.66
N VAL A 271 -0.34 -7.49 -4.44
CA VAL A 271 0.06 -8.64 -3.61
C VAL A 271 -1.02 -9.72 -3.59
N PHE A 272 -0.61 -10.96 -3.39
CA PHE A 272 -1.51 -12.09 -3.19
C PHE A 272 -0.96 -13.03 -2.12
N SER A 273 -1.85 -13.79 -1.49
CA SER A 273 -1.51 -14.79 -0.48
C SER A 273 -2.19 -16.12 -0.74
N ARG A 274 -1.50 -17.21 -0.37
CA ARG A 274 -2.01 -18.58 -0.50
C ARG A 274 -2.31 -19.19 0.87
N PHE A 275 -3.55 -19.60 1.05
CA PHE A 275 -4.05 -20.18 2.30
C PHE A 275 -4.71 -21.54 2.06
N VAL A 276 -4.60 -22.42 3.04
CA VAL A 276 -5.32 -23.69 3.15
C VAL A 276 -6.06 -23.65 4.48
N PHE A 277 -7.38 -23.69 4.45
CA PHE A 277 -8.21 -23.73 5.65
C PHE A 277 -8.85 -25.11 5.79
N SER A 278 -9.14 -25.53 7.02
CA SER A 278 -9.97 -26.72 7.23
C SER A 278 -11.36 -26.47 6.65
N THR A 279 -11.92 -27.51 6.04
CA THR A 279 -13.29 -27.54 5.53
C THR A 279 -14.27 -27.27 6.65
#